data_AF-A0A846M058-F1
#
_entry.id   AF-A0A846M058-F1
#
_cell.length_a   1.000
_cell.length_b   1.000
_cell.length_c   1.000
_cell.angle_alpha   90.00
_cell.angle_beta   90.00
_cell.angle_gamma   90.00
#
_symmetry.space_group_name_H-M   'P 1'
#
loop_
_entity.id
_entity.type
_entity.pdbx_description
1 polymer ?
#
loop_
_entity_poly.entity_id
_entity_poly.type
_entity_poly.pdbx_seq_one_letter_code
_entity_poly.pdbx_strand_id
1 'polypeptide(L)' 'MSARLIGRLKAAHERISKQIELESNLLQPDEARLSKLKKTKLSLKDRMARISASLSA' A
#
# COMPACT_ATOMS: atom_id res chain seq x y z
N MET A 1 -1.75 -12.91 17.03
CA MET A 1 -0.60 -12.23 16.38
C MET A 1 -0.95 -11.46 15.10
N SER A 2 -2.04 -11.81 14.40
CA SER A 2 -2.44 -11.20 13.12
C SER A 2 -2.79 -9.71 13.17
N ALA A 3 -3.45 -9.22 14.22
CA ALA A 3 -3.88 -7.82 14.33
C ALA A 3 -2.70 -6.81 14.26
N ARG A 4 -1.56 -7.13 14.90
CA ARG A 4 -0.34 -6.30 14.82
C ARG A 4 0.25 -6.29 13.41
N LEU A 5 0.23 -7.43 12.72
CA LEU A 5 0.73 -7.53 11.35
C LEU A 5 -0.16 -6.74 10.37
N ILE A 6 -1.48 -6.89 10.47
CA ILE A 6 -2.45 -6.12 9.67
C ILE A 6 -2.30 -4.62 9.94
N GLY A 7 -2.12 -4.21 11.20
CA GLY A 7 -1.86 -2.81 11.57
C GLY A 7 -0.62 -2.24 10.88
N ARG A 8 0.49 -3.01 10.84
CA ARG A 8 1.71 -2.61 10.12
C ARG A 8 1.49 -2.51 8.61
N LEU A 9 0.76 -3.44 8.01
CA LEU A 9 0.44 -3.43 6.58
C LEU A 9 -0.47 -2.24 6.22
N LYS A 10 -1.47 -1.92 7.05
CA LYS A 10 -2.29 -0.71 6.89
C LYS A 10 -1.43 0.55 6.98
N ALA A 11 -0.57 0.66 7.99
CA ALA A 11 0.32 1.82 8.14
C ALA A 11 1.30 1.97 6.97
N ALA A 12 1.76 0.87 6.37
CA ALA A 12 2.57 0.90 5.15
C ALA A 12 1.73 1.33 3.94
N HIS A 13 0.51 0.82 3.80
CA HIS A 13 -0.41 1.18 2.72
C HIS A 13 -0.75 2.68 2.74
N GLU A 14 -1.04 3.24 3.91
CA GLU A 14 -1.30 4.68 4.06
C GLU A 14 -0.08 5.54 3.75
N ARG A 15 1.13 5.11 4.14
CA ARG A 15 2.36 5.81 3.77
C ARG A 15 2.57 5.84 2.26
N ILE A 16 2.32 4.74 1.57
CA ILE A 16 2.45 4.70 0.10
C ILE A 16 1.35 5.54 -0.57
N SER A 17 0.11 5.53 -0.05
CA SER A 17 -0.96 6.41 -0.57
C SER A 17 -0.53 7.87 -0.51
N LYS A 18 0.00 8.33 0.63
CA LYS A 18 0.52 9.70 0.77
C LYS A 18 1.68 9.98 -0.18
N GLN A 19 2.60 9.04 -0.39
CA GLN A 19 3.69 9.22 -1.35
C GLN A 19 3.19 9.33 -2.79
N ILE A 20 2.15 8.58 -3.18
CA ILE A 20 1.52 8.70 -4.50
C ILE A 20 0.87 10.08 -4.64
N GLU A 21 0.14 10.55 -3.62
CA GLU A 21 -0.48 11.87 -3.64
C GLU A 21 0.58 12.97 -3.79
N LEU A 22 1.65 12.91 -2.99
CA LEU A 22 2.75 13.88 -3.07
C LEU A 22 3.41 13.88 -4.45
N GLU A 23 3.73 12.70 -4.99
CA GLU A 23 4.35 12.56 -6.31
C GLU A 23 3.43 13.04 -7.44
N SER A 24 2.12 12.73 -7.34
CA SER A 24 1.13 13.13 -8.35
C SER A 24 0.86 14.64 -8.33
N ASN A 25 1.10 15.30 -7.21
CA ASN A 25 0.92 16.75 -7.04
C ASN A 25 2.18 17.56 -7.45
N LEU A 26 3.27 16.90 -7.84
CA LEU A 26 4.44 17.58 -8.38
C LEU A 26 4.11 18.23 -9.73
N LEU A 27 4.80 19.34 -10.04
CA LEU A 27 4.70 20.00 -11.36
C LEU A 27 5.09 19.07 -12.52
N GLN A 28 6.00 18.12 -12.25
CA GLN A 28 6.41 17.05 -13.16
C GLN A 28 6.50 15.73 -12.39
N PRO A 29 5.41 14.95 -12.35
CA PRO A 29 5.40 13.64 -11.69
C PRO A 29 6.33 12.65 -12.39
N ASP A 30 7.10 11.87 -11.63
CA ASP A 30 7.82 10.73 -12.18
C ASP A 30 6.86 9.54 -12.36
N GLU A 31 6.44 9.31 -13.60
CA GLU A 31 5.53 8.21 -13.98
C GLU A 31 6.09 6.82 -13.64
N ALA A 32 7.41 6.62 -13.74
CA ALA A 32 8.04 5.35 -13.39
C ALA A 32 7.98 5.12 -11.87
N ARG A 33 8.20 6.18 -11.09
CA ARG A 33 8.05 6.17 -9.63
C ARG A 33 6.59 5.99 -9.21
N LEU A 34 5.64 6.69 -9.82
CA LEU A 34 4.21 6.50 -9.60
C LEU A 34 3.77 5.07 -9.89
N SER A 35 4.24 4.48 -10.99
CA SER A 35 3.96 3.09 -11.34
C SER A 35 4.49 2.11 -10.27
N LYS A 36 5.73 2.31 -9.79
CA LYS A 36 6.31 1.51 -8.69
C LYS A 36 5.50 1.66 -7.40
N LEU A 37 5.12 2.87 -7.03
CA LEU A 37 4.32 3.14 -5.83
C LEU A 37 2.94 2.50 -5.93
N LYS A 38 2.23 2.64 -7.06
CA LYS A 38 0.91 2.02 -7.30
C LYS A 38 0.98 0.49 -7.22
N LYS A 39 1.98 -0.14 -7.85
CA LYS A 39 2.21 -1.60 -7.76
C LYS A 39 2.46 -2.04 -6.31
N THR A 40 3.24 -1.27 -5.56
CA THR A 40 3.54 -1.59 -4.16
C THR A 40 2.28 -1.45 -3.28
N LYS A 41 1.45 -0.42 -3.52
CA LYS A 41 0.16 -0.24 -2.86
C LYS A 41 -0.77 -1.44 -3.10
N LEU A 42 -0.87 -1.90 -4.36
CA LEU A 42 -1.67 -3.07 -4.72
C LEU A 42 -1.17 -4.33 -4.01
N SER A 43 0.14 -4.59 -4.02
CA SER A 43 0.74 -5.74 -3.32
C SER A 43 0.43 -5.74 -1.81
N LEU A 44 0.49 -4.58 -1.15
CA LEU A 44 0.12 -4.45 0.27
C LEU A 44 -1.36 -4.77 0.49
N LYS A 45 -2.25 -4.27 -0.38
CA LYS A 45 -3.69 -4.59 -0.34
C LYS A 45 -3.93 -6.09 -0.48
N ASP A 46 -3.29 -6.75 -1.44
CA ASP A 46 -3.46 -8.19 -1.67
C ASP A 46 -2.90 -9.04 -0.52
N ARG A 47 -1.79 -8.61 0.09
CA ARG A 47 -1.25 -9.26 1.30
C ARG A 47 -2.21 -9.14 2.48
N MET A 48 -2.81 -7.96 2.69
CA MET A 48 -3.84 -7.79 3.71
C MET A 48 -5.07 -8.66 3.43
N ALA A 49 -5.55 -8.70 2.19
CA ALA A 49 -6.70 -9.51 1.80
C ALA A 49 -6.47 -11.01 2.05
N ARG A 50 -5.29 -11.53 1.68
CA ARG A 50 -4.90 -12.92 1.95
C ARG A 50 -4.85 -13.26 3.44
N ILE A 51 -4.28 -12.37 4.25
CA ILE A 51 -4.23 -12.56 5.70
C ILE A 51 -5.65 -12.52 6.30
N SER A 52 -6.48 -11.57 5.89
CA SER A 52 -7.87 -11.50 6.32
C SER A 52 -8.66 -12.76 5.93
N ALA A 53 -8.50 -13.24 4.69
CA ALA A 53 -9.14 -14.47 4.23
C ALA A 53 -8.68 -15.70 5.05
N SER A 54 -7.39 -15.80 5.37
CA SER A 54 -6.86 -16.88 6.22
C SER A 54 -7.31 -16.82 7.69
N LEU A 55 -7.83 -15.69 8.16
CA LEU A 55 -8.37 -15.53 9.52
C LEU A 55 -9.87 -15.80 9.60
N SER A 56 -10.55 -15.73 8.45
CA SER A 56 -11.99 -16.00 8.32
C SER A 56 -12.31 -17.43 7.88
N ALA A 57 -11.28 -18.23 7.60
CA ALA A 57 -11.36 -19.66 7.28
C ALA A 57 -11.10 -20.50 8.54
#